data_AF-A0A9N7NPY8-F1
#
_entry.id   AF-A0A9N7NPY8-F1
#
_cell.length_a   1.000
_cell.length_b   1.000
_cell.length_c   1.000
_cell.angle_alpha   90.00
_cell.angle_beta   90.00
_cell.angle_gamma   90.00
#
_symmetry.space_group_name_H-M   'P 1'
#
loop_
_entity.id
_entity.type
_entity.pdbx_description
1 polymer ?
#
loop_
_entity_poly.entity_id
_entity_poly.type
_entity_poly.pdbx_seq_one_letter_code
_entity_poly.pdbx_strand_id
1 'polypeptide(L)'
;MKKQKQAAIAKENTSIAMEDDRISQLPIPIRHQILCFLSQKEAVRTFVLSRQWRHVGSTRPNLEFSPEWFDDTQEKFVSIIDRTLQGYRDHNLSIHKLHLDLSSSESRPVVSLLDKWIPIIAALNIKAFKLNFLSYTRPYYYLPSAILAAESLEELHLRKCRLSPVESLRFKCLRTLTLEYVQVDGRTFEKITSGCPLLRRLFLTRCEGLRNIRLSEAALPGLNHFELYDYKKIQGPSIEIDVRNIETVSIAGGQWICSHRKSEFLFSRLTSLTLCGVILSSESFDLLSFGCPTLASLALYNCSGFEEFHLSNDSVKSLNISTRQTLLKGATICAPNILFFFFSISQVPDTFSFTTTTSKEWASNVVLSSCEEDPDFDVNWWFLELRRVLKALSGSRISLSLRMDGGPQDVPCSDVVSDEPPVVVQSLNFDTRKCRTTSWYLEFTSGLFRVCRPRHVGDGTLVSGSYRNYRLSEFQLNILLANKSLVTRKFTPYFWQQDLEKVHVDGKLVQYTDLSELRNRTYDGIVCLQLKWRGQTSWNCETGHMSGHITALACFSLLYMALAFIVIIYQELVN
;
A
#
# COMPACT_ATOMS: atom_id res chain seq x y z
N MET A 1 40.75 -55.52 -38.68
CA MET A 1 40.89 -54.07 -38.46
C MET A 1 39.57 -53.27 -38.40
N LYS A 2 38.57 -53.46 -39.29
CA LYS A 2 37.31 -52.66 -39.26
C LYS A 2 36.42 -52.86 -38.01
N LYS A 3 36.30 -54.10 -37.48
CA LYS A 3 35.52 -54.39 -36.25
C LYS A 3 36.11 -53.77 -34.98
N GLN A 4 37.44 -53.73 -34.85
CA GLN A 4 38.12 -53.11 -33.70
C GLN A 4 38.03 -51.59 -33.74
N LYS A 5 38.06 -50.97 -34.94
CA LYS A 5 37.83 -49.53 -35.10
C LYS A 5 36.39 -49.14 -34.76
N GLN A 6 35.38 -49.94 -35.14
CA GLN A 6 33.99 -49.69 -34.74
C GLN A 6 33.73 -49.92 -33.25
N ALA A 7 34.38 -50.90 -32.61
CA ALA A 7 34.30 -51.10 -31.16
C ALA A 7 35.01 -49.99 -30.36
N ALA A 8 36.11 -49.45 -30.88
CA ALA A 8 36.82 -48.31 -30.30
C ALA A 8 35.98 -47.02 -30.44
N ILE A 9 35.42 -46.75 -31.63
CA ILE A 9 34.53 -45.59 -31.87
C ILE A 9 33.23 -45.72 -31.06
N ALA A 10 32.69 -46.94 -30.88
CA ALA A 10 31.56 -47.17 -29.99
C ALA A 10 31.95 -46.94 -28.52
N LYS A 11 33.11 -47.42 -28.04
CA LYS A 11 33.61 -47.15 -26.69
C LYS A 11 33.91 -45.67 -26.43
N GLU A 12 34.43 -44.97 -27.43
CA GLU A 12 34.81 -43.56 -27.38
C GLU A 12 33.56 -42.66 -27.47
N ASN A 13 32.57 -43.01 -28.31
CA ASN A 13 31.26 -42.36 -28.29
C ASN A 13 30.45 -42.67 -27.02
N THR A 14 30.68 -43.82 -26.37
CA THR A 14 30.09 -44.13 -25.05
C THR A 14 30.82 -43.38 -23.93
N SER A 15 32.13 -43.14 -24.03
CA SER A 15 32.89 -42.38 -23.02
C SER A 15 32.71 -40.87 -23.13
N ILE A 16 32.42 -40.32 -24.32
CA ILE A 16 32.11 -38.89 -24.51
C ILE A 16 30.66 -38.56 -24.08
N ALA A 17 29.74 -39.53 -24.12
CA ALA A 17 28.40 -39.40 -23.54
C ALA A 17 28.35 -39.55 -22.00
N MET A 18 29.50 -39.85 -21.37
CA MET A 18 29.70 -39.83 -19.92
C MET A 18 30.48 -38.59 -19.49
N GLU A 19 30.23 -37.42 -20.10
CA GLU A 19 30.33 -36.18 -19.32
C GLU A 19 29.35 -36.33 -18.17
N ASP A 20 29.90 -36.68 -17.00
CA ASP A 20 29.18 -36.92 -15.77
C ASP A 20 28.07 -35.87 -15.62
N ASP A 21 26.82 -36.32 -15.52
CA ASP A 21 25.72 -35.46 -15.11
C ASP A 21 25.96 -35.09 -13.64
N ARG A 22 26.87 -34.13 -13.43
CA ARG A 22 27.37 -33.68 -12.13
C ARG A 22 26.23 -33.15 -11.26
N ILE A 23 25.14 -32.68 -11.89
CA ILE A 23 23.97 -32.20 -11.17
C ILE A 23 23.10 -33.38 -10.71
N SER A 24 22.93 -34.44 -11.52
CA SER A 24 22.30 -35.68 -11.06
C SER A 24 23.11 -36.40 -9.97
N GLN A 25 24.43 -36.24 -9.94
CA GLN A 25 25.28 -36.81 -8.89
C GLN A 25 25.16 -36.10 -7.53
N LEU A 26 24.49 -34.95 -7.45
CA LEU A 26 24.28 -34.26 -6.18
C LEU A 26 23.45 -35.12 -5.20
N PRO A 27 23.73 -35.02 -3.89
CA PRO A 27 22.90 -35.63 -2.86
C PRO A 27 21.41 -35.28 -3.03
N ILE A 28 20.52 -36.24 -2.76
CA ILE A 28 19.07 -36.07 -2.88
C ILE A 28 18.57 -34.79 -2.15
N PRO A 29 19.03 -34.47 -0.92
CA PRO A 29 18.60 -33.25 -0.24
C PRO A 29 18.92 -31.96 -1.01
N ILE A 30 20.06 -31.90 -1.69
CA ILE A 30 20.46 -30.73 -2.49
C ILE A 30 19.57 -30.63 -3.74
N ARG A 31 19.28 -31.77 -4.40
CA ARG A 31 18.37 -31.76 -5.56
C ARG A 31 16.94 -31.41 -5.15
N HIS A 32 16.45 -31.86 -3.99
CA HIS A 32 15.19 -31.39 -3.43
C HIS A 32 15.21 -29.88 -3.25
N GLN A 33 16.27 -29.33 -2.65
CA GLN A 33 16.40 -27.89 -2.46
C GLN A 33 16.39 -27.12 -3.79
N ILE A 34 17.10 -27.59 -4.81
CA ILE A 34 17.07 -27.02 -6.17
C ILE A 34 15.62 -27.02 -6.70
N LEU A 35 14.93 -28.16 -6.62
CA LEU A 35 13.53 -28.25 -7.08
C LEU A 35 12.56 -27.43 -6.23
N CYS A 36 12.87 -27.15 -4.97
CA CYS A 36 12.06 -26.28 -4.12
C CYS A 36 12.07 -24.81 -4.57
N PHE A 37 13.10 -24.39 -5.30
CA PHE A 37 13.17 -23.04 -5.90
C PHE A 37 12.41 -22.94 -7.23
N LEU A 38 11.97 -24.07 -7.80
CA LEU A 38 11.22 -24.11 -9.04
C LEU A 38 9.71 -24.14 -8.77
N SER A 39 8.93 -23.51 -9.64
CA SER A 39 7.48 -23.73 -9.70
C SER A 39 7.16 -25.21 -9.96
N GLN A 40 5.95 -25.67 -9.65
CA GLN A 40 5.57 -27.06 -9.94
C GLN A 40 5.73 -27.42 -11.43
N LYS A 41 5.36 -26.50 -12.33
CA LYS A 41 5.48 -26.69 -13.79
C LYS A 41 6.94 -26.87 -14.22
N GLU A 42 7.83 -26.05 -13.69
CA GLU A 42 9.27 -26.16 -13.96
C GLU A 42 9.87 -27.44 -13.36
N ALA A 43 9.48 -27.80 -12.14
CA ALA A 43 9.94 -29.04 -11.53
C ALA A 43 9.53 -30.27 -12.33
N VAL A 44 8.29 -30.34 -12.84
CA VAL A 44 7.85 -31.43 -13.72
C VAL A 44 8.64 -31.47 -15.03
N ARG A 45 9.00 -30.31 -15.60
CA ARG A 45 9.86 -30.25 -16.79
C ARG A 45 11.24 -30.88 -16.55
N THR A 46 11.79 -30.80 -15.34
CA THR A 46 13.08 -31.45 -15.03
C THR A 46 13.03 -32.99 -15.13
N PHE A 47 11.84 -33.60 -15.17
CA PHE A 47 11.70 -35.06 -15.20
C PHE A 47 12.20 -35.69 -16.50
N VAL A 48 12.35 -34.89 -17.57
CA VAL A 48 12.91 -35.34 -18.84
C VAL A 48 14.44 -35.39 -18.83
N LEU A 49 15.09 -34.73 -17.86
CA LEU A 49 16.55 -34.66 -17.76
C LEU A 49 17.16 -36.02 -17.42
N SER A 50 16.60 -36.72 -16.43
CA SER A 50 17.01 -38.08 -16.10
C SER A 50 15.95 -38.82 -15.26
N ARG A 51 16.08 -40.16 -15.19
CA ARG A 51 15.24 -40.97 -14.27
C ARG A 51 15.41 -40.54 -12.82
N GLN A 52 16.58 -40.04 -12.43
CA GLN A 52 16.83 -39.59 -11.07
C GLN A 52 16.10 -38.29 -10.76
N TRP A 53 16.09 -37.32 -11.69
CA TRP A 53 15.31 -36.08 -11.53
C TRP A 53 13.81 -36.33 -11.45
N ARG A 54 13.30 -37.28 -12.24
CA ARG A 54 11.90 -37.74 -12.11
C ARG A 54 11.62 -38.32 -10.72
N HIS A 55 12.51 -39.15 -10.19
CA HIS A 55 12.33 -39.74 -8.86
C HIS A 55 12.41 -38.69 -7.74
N VAL A 56 13.42 -37.82 -7.76
CA VAL A 56 13.58 -36.73 -6.78
C VAL A 56 12.39 -35.76 -6.85
N GLY A 57 11.92 -35.44 -8.05
CA GLY A 57 10.74 -34.60 -8.24
C GLY A 57 9.45 -35.23 -7.73
N SER A 58 9.31 -36.56 -7.80
CA SER A 58 8.13 -37.27 -7.27
C SER A 58 8.06 -37.26 -5.73
N THR A 59 9.19 -37.01 -5.06
CA THR A 59 9.32 -36.98 -3.58
C THR A 59 9.59 -35.58 -3.03
N ARG A 60 9.33 -34.55 -3.86
CA ARG A 60 9.62 -33.15 -3.54
C ARG A 60 8.76 -32.65 -2.36
N PRO A 61 9.36 -32.02 -1.33
CA PRO A 61 8.64 -31.64 -0.12
C PRO A 61 7.77 -30.38 -0.26
N ASN A 62 7.81 -29.65 -1.38
CA ASN A 62 6.90 -28.55 -1.68
C ASN A 62 6.00 -28.91 -2.87
N LEU A 63 4.70 -28.85 -2.65
CA LEU A 63 3.69 -29.14 -3.65
C LEU A 63 2.75 -27.95 -3.78
N GLU A 64 2.38 -27.66 -5.00
CA GLU A 64 1.34 -26.69 -5.34
C GLU A 64 0.41 -27.37 -6.32
N PHE A 65 -0.88 -27.12 -6.21
CA PHE A 65 -1.91 -27.65 -7.10
C PHE A 65 -2.83 -26.50 -7.47
N SER A 66 -2.78 -26.07 -8.74
CA SER A 66 -3.66 -25.05 -9.31
C SER A 66 -4.51 -25.63 -10.43
N PRO A 67 -5.81 -25.31 -10.51
CA PRO A 67 -6.67 -25.78 -11.57
C PRO A 67 -6.23 -25.25 -12.95
N GLU A 68 -5.55 -24.10 -13.02
CA GLU A 68 -5.04 -23.49 -14.25
C GLU A 68 -4.04 -24.36 -15.01
N TRP A 69 -3.51 -25.41 -14.39
CA TRP A 69 -2.56 -26.32 -15.03
C TRP A 69 -3.21 -27.53 -15.71
N PHE A 70 -4.53 -27.66 -15.61
CA PHE A 70 -5.25 -28.84 -16.09
C PHE A 70 -6.19 -28.42 -17.21
N ASP A 71 -5.90 -28.90 -18.42
CA ASP A 71 -6.55 -28.41 -19.63
C ASP A 71 -8.03 -28.82 -19.77
N ASP A 72 -8.53 -29.89 -19.13
CA ASP A 72 -9.86 -30.43 -19.54
C ASP A 72 -10.82 -31.04 -18.51
N THR A 73 -10.47 -31.47 -17.28
CA THR A 73 -11.51 -31.90 -16.31
C THR A 73 -11.11 -31.77 -14.84
N GLN A 74 -12.06 -31.32 -14.01
CA GLN A 74 -11.95 -31.29 -12.55
C GLN A 74 -11.63 -32.69 -11.96
N GLU A 75 -12.12 -33.76 -12.58
CA GLU A 75 -11.86 -35.13 -12.16
C GLU A 75 -10.39 -35.53 -12.27
N LYS A 76 -9.70 -35.11 -13.34
CA LYS A 76 -8.25 -35.35 -13.51
C LYS A 76 -7.46 -34.62 -12.43
N PHE A 77 -7.82 -33.36 -12.15
CA PHE A 77 -7.19 -32.57 -11.10
C PHE A 77 -7.31 -33.26 -9.73
N VAL A 78 -8.53 -33.64 -9.38
CA VAL A 78 -8.85 -34.38 -8.16
C VAL A 78 -8.09 -35.70 -8.08
N SER A 79 -8.09 -36.50 -9.14
CA SER A 79 -7.41 -37.81 -9.19
C SER A 79 -5.90 -37.66 -8.99
N ILE A 80 -5.31 -36.59 -9.52
CA ILE A 80 -3.87 -36.30 -9.37
C ILE A 80 -3.54 -35.91 -7.93
N ILE A 81 -4.35 -35.07 -7.30
CA ILE A 81 -4.19 -34.73 -5.87
C ILE A 81 -4.30 -36.01 -5.04
N ASP A 82 -5.34 -36.80 -5.26
CA ASP A 82 -5.62 -38.02 -4.49
C ASP A 82 -4.47 -39.02 -4.58
N ARG A 83 -4.04 -39.34 -5.80
CA ARG A 83 -2.91 -40.25 -6.04
C ARG A 83 -1.61 -39.71 -5.44
N THR A 84 -1.39 -38.40 -5.51
CA THR A 84 -0.16 -37.79 -4.96
C THR A 84 -0.17 -37.88 -3.43
N LEU A 85 -1.22 -37.41 -2.77
CA LEU A 85 -1.31 -37.45 -1.31
C LEU A 85 -1.26 -38.88 -0.76
N GLN A 86 -1.93 -39.82 -1.43
CA GLN A 86 -1.87 -41.23 -1.07
C GLN A 86 -0.46 -41.79 -1.25
N GLY A 87 0.21 -41.46 -2.37
CA GLY A 87 1.60 -41.87 -2.60
C GLY A 87 2.55 -41.36 -1.51
N TYR A 88 2.40 -40.11 -1.06
CA TYR A 88 3.23 -39.58 0.04
C TYR A 88 2.95 -40.30 1.35
N ARG A 89 1.69 -40.60 1.64
CA ARG A 89 1.29 -41.38 2.82
C ARG A 89 1.86 -42.79 2.79
N ASP A 90 1.71 -43.51 1.68
CA ASP A 90 2.12 -44.91 1.56
C ASP A 90 3.64 -45.07 1.65
N HIS A 91 4.39 -44.09 1.17
CA HIS A 91 5.87 -44.08 1.22
C HIS A 91 6.43 -43.36 2.46
N ASN A 92 5.56 -42.93 3.39
CA ASN A 92 5.94 -42.19 4.60
C ASN A 92 6.83 -40.96 4.32
N LEU A 93 6.50 -40.22 3.25
CA LEU A 93 7.20 -39.00 2.85
C LEU A 93 6.63 -37.77 3.55
N SER A 94 7.46 -36.77 3.83
CA SER A 94 7.02 -35.50 4.40
C SER A 94 6.70 -34.47 3.32
N ILE A 95 5.59 -33.75 3.47
CA ILE A 95 5.29 -32.54 2.70
C ILE A 95 5.55 -31.35 3.62
N HIS A 96 6.55 -30.53 3.33
CA HIS A 96 6.81 -29.32 4.11
C HIS A 96 5.89 -28.17 3.73
N LYS A 97 5.59 -28.00 2.44
CA LYS A 97 4.72 -26.92 1.94
C LYS A 97 3.69 -27.48 0.99
N LEU A 98 2.43 -27.15 1.21
CA LEU A 98 1.34 -27.52 0.31
C LEU A 98 0.44 -26.32 0.06
N HIS A 99 0.27 -25.96 -1.21
CA HIS A 99 -0.78 -25.04 -1.66
C HIS A 99 -1.80 -25.81 -2.48
N LEU A 100 -3.02 -25.92 -1.95
CA LEU A 100 -4.18 -26.43 -2.66
C LEU A 100 -5.04 -25.26 -3.12
N ASP A 101 -5.03 -25.00 -4.42
CA ASP A 101 -5.98 -24.09 -5.03
C ASP A 101 -7.16 -24.87 -5.59
N LEU A 102 -8.32 -24.69 -4.98
CA LEU A 102 -9.58 -25.28 -5.42
C LEU A 102 -10.46 -24.22 -6.10
N SER A 103 -9.83 -23.20 -6.69
CA SER A 103 -10.50 -22.09 -7.40
C SER A 103 -11.04 -22.45 -8.81
N SER A 104 -11.61 -23.63 -9.04
CA SER A 104 -12.21 -24.00 -10.34
C SER A 104 -13.71 -23.66 -10.40
N SER A 105 -14.21 -23.15 -11.53
CA SER A 105 -15.60 -22.68 -11.74
C SER A 105 -16.68 -23.77 -11.77
N GLU A 106 -16.30 -25.04 -11.91
CA GLU A 106 -17.25 -26.17 -12.12
C GLU A 106 -17.56 -26.97 -10.82
N SER A 107 -17.16 -26.41 -9.67
CA SER A 107 -16.82 -27.11 -8.42
C SER A 107 -17.99 -27.56 -7.52
N ARG A 108 -18.70 -28.65 -7.86
CA ARG A 108 -19.56 -29.35 -6.87
C ARG A 108 -19.04 -30.67 -6.30
N PRO A 109 -18.05 -31.39 -6.87
CA PRO A 109 -17.54 -32.64 -6.25
C PRO A 109 -16.22 -32.61 -5.44
N VAL A 110 -15.43 -31.53 -5.31
CA VAL A 110 -14.15 -31.59 -4.52
C VAL A 110 -14.36 -31.58 -3.00
N VAL A 111 -15.50 -31.09 -2.54
CA VAL A 111 -15.72 -30.74 -1.13
C VAL A 111 -15.70 -31.96 -0.20
N SER A 112 -16.35 -33.06 -0.59
CA SER A 112 -16.34 -34.32 0.18
C SER A 112 -14.97 -34.99 0.23
N LEU A 113 -14.05 -34.61 -0.67
CA LEU A 113 -12.69 -35.14 -0.69
C LEU A 113 -11.77 -34.43 0.30
N LEU A 114 -12.11 -33.24 0.78
CA LEU A 114 -11.33 -32.59 1.83
C LEU A 114 -11.41 -33.34 3.16
N ASP A 115 -12.56 -33.96 3.46
CA ASP A 115 -12.69 -34.85 4.62
C ASP A 115 -11.71 -36.04 4.54
N LYS A 116 -11.34 -36.46 3.32
CA LYS A 116 -10.30 -37.47 3.07
C LYS A 116 -8.89 -36.87 3.11
N TRP A 117 -8.65 -35.77 2.40
CA TRP A 117 -7.30 -35.23 2.20
C TRP A 117 -6.73 -34.55 3.44
N ILE A 118 -7.54 -33.80 4.19
CA ILE A 118 -7.06 -33.02 5.32
C ILE A 118 -6.45 -33.89 6.43
N PRO A 119 -7.06 -35.02 6.85
CA PRO A 119 -6.42 -35.94 7.79
C PRO A 119 -5.10 -36.54 7.28
N ILE A 120 -4.98 -36.78 5.97
CA ILE A 120 -3.74 -37.25 5.36
C ILE A 120 -2.68 -36.14 5.47
N ILE A 121 -3.01 -34.93 5.02
CA ILE A 121 -2.10 -33.77 5.05
C ILE A 121 -1.60 -33.48 6.46
N ALA A 122 -2.49 -33.51 7.45
CA ALA A 122 -2.15 -33.29 8.86
C ALA A 122 -1.15 -34.34 9.39
N ALA A 123 -1.18 -35.57 8.87
CA ALA A 123 -0.26 -36.64 9.24
C ALA A 123 1.10 -36.56 8.52
N LEU A 124 1.26 -35.77 7.46
CA LEU A 124 2.47 -35.69 6.63
C LEU A 124 3.51 -34.66 7.11
N ASN A 125 3.48 -34.30 8.40
CA ASN A 125 4.39 -33.33 9.03
C ASN A 125 4.46 -31.97 8.31
N ILE A 126 3.29 -31.46 7.91
CA ILE A 126 3.18 -30.22 7.15
C ILE A 126 3.59 -29.00 7.96
N LYS A 127 4.45 -28.16 7.38
CA LYS A 127 4.92 -26.91 7.98
C LYS A 127 4.20 -25.68 7.46
N ALA A 128 3.87 -25.63 6.17
CA ALA A 128 3.09 -24.53 5.58
C ALA A 128 1.94 -25.08 4.74
N PHE A 129 0.72 -24.67 5.07
CA PHE A 129 -0.48 -25.08 4.36
C PHE A 129 -1.27 -23.87 3.86
N LYS A 130 -1.53 -23.82 2.56
CA LYS A 130 -2.37 -22.81 1.92
C LYS A 130 -3.55 -23.49 1.23
N LEU A 131 -4.76 -23.08 1.56
CA LEU A 131 -5.99 -23.58 0.98
C LEU A 131 -6.85 -22.43 0.46
N ASN A 132 -7.11 -22.43 -0.85
CA ASN A 132 -7.99 -21.48 -1.52
C ASN A 132 -9.22 -22.22 -2.06
N PHE A 133 -10.41 -21.65 -1.87
CA PHE A 133 -11.64 -22.14 -2.50
C PHE A 133 -12.13 -21.22 -3.63
N LEU A 134 -12.74 -21.78 -4.69
CA LEU A 134 -13.65 -20.99 -5.51
C LEU A 134 -14.98 -20.87 -4.78
N SER A 135 -15.32 -19.66 -4.38
CA SER A 135 -16.71 -19.31 -4.17
C SER A 135 -16.87 -17.82 -4.42
N TYR A 136 -17.73 -17.47 -5.36
CA TYR A 136 -18.20 -16.10 -5.56
C TYR A 136 -19.47 -15.83 -4.73
N THR A 137 -20.10 -16.88 -4.18
CA THR A 137 -21.40 -16.81 -3.49
C THR A 137 -21.47 -17.78 -2.32
N ARG A 138 -21.98 -17.31 -1.18
CA ARG A 138 -22.27 -18.14 0.00
C ARG A 138 -23.08 -19.40 -0.39
N PRO A 139 -22.88 -20.56 0.29
CA PRO A 139 -22.16 -20.73 1.56
C PRO A 139 -20.67 -21.12 1.41
N TYR A 140 -19.86 -20.74 2.40
CA TYR A 140 -18.48 -21.21 2.55
C TYR A 140 -18.42 -22.63 3.16
N TYR A 141 -17.38 -23.39 2.83
CA TYR A 141 -17.20 -24.78 3.27
C TYR A 141 -16.55 -24.90 4.65
N TYR A 142 -17.02 -25.85 5.47
CA TYR A 142 -16.38 -26.15 6.75
C TYR A 142 -15.01 -26.78 6.52
N LEU A 143 -13.99 -26.19 7.13
CA LEU A 143 -12.67 -26.77 7.18
C LEU A 143 -12.66 -27.97 8.15
N PRO A 144 -12.24 -29.17 7.72
CA PRO A 144 -12.11 -30.30 8.63
C PRO A 144 -11.14 -30.00 9.77
N SER A 145 -11.53 -30.31 11.01
CA SER A 145 -10.78 -29.93 12.22
C SER A 145 -9.41 -30.59 12.34
N ALA A 146 -9.14 -31.67 11.61
CA ALA A 146 -7.86 -32.38 11.65
C ALA A 146 -6.66 -31.50 11.29
N ILE A 147 -6.82 -30.53 10.39
CA ILE A 147 -5.73 -29.57 10.09
C ILE A 147 -5.39 -28.67 11.28
N LEU A 148 -6.38 -28.43 12.14
CA LEU A 148 -6.23 -27.58 13.33
C LEU A 148 -5.52 -28.31 14.50
N ALA A 149 -5.26 -29.61 14.33
CA ALA A 149 -4.48 -30.45 15.23
C ALA A 149 -3.06 -30.74 14.70
N ALA A 150 -2.66 -30.17 13.56
CA ALA A 150 -1.33 -30.38 12.99
C ALA A 150 -0.25 -29.64 13.81
N GLU A 151 0.46 -30.39 14.67
CA GLU A 151 1.43 -29.82 15.62
C GLU A 151 2.68 -29.24 14.95
N SER A 152 3.05 -29.75 13.77
CA SER A 152 4.21 -29.31 12.98
C SER A 152 3.94 -28.07 12.13
N LEU A 153 2.70 -27.60 12.07
CA LEU A 153 2.30 -26.48 11.23
C LEU A 153 2.86 -25.16 11.77
N GLU A 154 3.63 -24.47 10.93
CA GLU A 154 4.25 -23.17 11.18
C GLU A 154 3.51 -22.02 10.46
N GLU A 155 2.88 -22.29 9.31
CA GLU A 155 2.11 -21.32 8.53
C GLU A 155 0.79 -21.91 8.04
N LEU A 156 -0.32 -21.19 8.28
CA LEU A 156 -1.66 -21.56 7.82
C LEU A 156 -2.29 -20.38 7.08
N HIS A 157 -2.60 -20.57 5.80
CA HIS A 157 -3.34 -19.64 4.97
C HIS A 157 -4.65 -20.28 4.52
N LEU A 158 -5.77 -19.65 4.87
CA LEU A 158 -7.11 -20.11 4.53
C LEU A 158 -7.86 -19.00 3.81
N ARG A 159 -8.43 -19.33 2.65
CA ARG A 159 -9.21 -18.38 1.86
C ARG A 159 -10.57 -18.94 1.48
N LYS A 160 -11.65 -18.18 1.74
CA LYS A 160 -13.06 -18.50 1.38
C LYS A 160 -13.59 -19.81 2.01
N CYS A 161 -13.28 -20.06 3.27
CA CYS A 161 -13.78 -21.21 4.04
C CYS A 161 -14.53 -20.80 5.32
N ARG A 162 -15.12 -21.76 6.02
CA ARG A 162 -15.79 -21.61 7.32
C ARG A 162 -15.03 -22.41 8.36
N LEU A 163 -14.78 -21.79 9.51
CA LEU A 163 -14.18 -22.46 10.67
C LEU A 163 -15.30 -22.89 11.62
N SER A 164 -15.33 -24.17 11.98
CA SER A 164 -16.26 -24.69 12.99
C SER A 164 -15.71 -24.45 14.40
N PRO A 165 -16.58 -24.33 15.42
CA PRO A 165 -16.15 -24.33 16.82
C PRO A 165 -15.33 -25.59 17.10
N VAL A 166 -14.12 -25.43 17.63
CA VAL A 166 -13.24 -26.56 17.97
C VAL A 166 -13.16 -26.68 19.48
N GLU A 167 -13.11 -27.90 20.00
CA GLU A 167 -12.97 -28.15 21.45
C GLU A 167 -11.51 -28.24 21.90
N SER A 168 -10.58 -28.59 21.00
CA SER A 168 -9.16 -28.70 21.32
C SER A 168 -8.30 -28.37 20.10
N LEU A 169 -7.58 -27.26 20.19
CA LEU A 169 -6.58 -26.84 19.20
C LEU A 169 -5.18 -27.19 19.73
N ARG A 170 -4.29 -27.63 18.85
CA ARG A 170 -2.94 -28.12 19.23
C ARG A 170 -1.83 -27.50 18.41
N PHE A 171 -1.99 -26.25 17.97
CA PHE A 171 -0.95 -25.57 17.20
C PHE A 171 0.27 -25.23 18.08
N LYS A 172 1.23 -26.16 18.12
CA LYS A 172 2.46 -25.99 18.91
C LYS A 172 3.49 -25.10 18.22
N CYS A 173 3.49 -25.07 16.89
CA CYS A 173 4.53 -24.41 16.10
C CYS A 173 4.03 -23.24 15.24
N LEU A 174 2.73 -22.93 15.25
CA LEU A 174 2.14 -21.97 14.31
C LEU A 174 2.65 -20.55 14.59
N ARG A 175 3.28 -19.95 13.58
CA ARG A 175 3.88 -18.61 13.62
C ARG A 175 3.13 -17.61 12.74
N THR A 176 2.50 -18.07 11.66
CA THR A 176 1.76 -17.21 10.73
C THR A 176 0.37 -17.77 10.49
N LEU A 177 -0.66 -16.95 10.74
CA LEU A 177 -2.05 -17.27 10.45
C LEU A 177 -2.64 -16.19 9.52
N THR A 178 -3.11 -16.63 8.35
CA THR A 178 -3.72 -15.78 7.33
C THR A 178 -5.13 -16.27 7.06
N LEU A 179 -6.14 -15.44 7.33
CA LEU A 179 -7.55 -15.73 7.06
C LEU A 179 -8.09 -14.68 6.08
N GLU A 180 -8.54 -15.13 4.90
CA GLU A 180 -9.08 -14.27 3.85
C GLU A 180 -10.50 -14.72 3.47
N TYR A 181 -11.50 -13.84 3.55
CA TYR A 181 -12.89 -14.18 3.25
C TYR A 181 -13.40 -15.38 4.06
N VAL A 182 -12.89 -15.58 5.28
CA VAL A 182 -13.22 -16.71 6.14
C VAL A 182 -14.42 -16.38 7.00
N GLN A 183 -15.37 -17.29 7.13
CA GLN A 183 -16.45 -17.18 8.11
C GLN A 183 -16.04 -17.83 9.44
N VAL A 184 -15.98 -17.02 10.49
CA VAL A 184 -15.57 -17.41 11.84
C VAL A 184 -16.26 -16.50 12.86
N ASP A 185 -16.85 -17.10 13.90
CA ASP A 185 -17.43 -16.34 15.01
C ASP A 185 -16.36 -15.98 16.06
N GLY A 186 -16.68 -15.00 16.92
CA GLY A 186 -15.74 -14.51 17.95
C GLY A 186 -15.27 -15.61 18.91
N ARG A 187 -16.16 -16.53 19.31
CA ARG A 187 -15.81 -17.63 20.24
C ARG A 187 -14.81 -18.60 19.62
N THR A 188 -15.02 -18.96 18.36
CA THR A 188 -14.11 -19.84 17.62
C THR A 188 -12.77 -19.15 17.40
N PHE A 189 -12.77 -17.86 17.11
CA PHE A 189 -11.55 -17.06 16.96
C PHE A 189 -10.75 -16.92 18.26
N GLU A 190 -11.39 -16.69 19.41
CA GLU A 190 -10.74 -16.68 20.72
C GLU A 190 -10.08 -18.03 21.04
N LYS A 191 -10.74 -19.14 20.69
CA LYS A 191 -10.13 -20.47 20.80
C LYS A 191 -8.93 -20.64 19.88
N ILE A 192 -9.03 -20.18 18.62
CA ILE A 192 -7.92 -20.20 17.67
C ILE A 192 -6.73 -19.42 18.20
N THR A 193 -6.94 -18.20 18.67
CA THR A 193 -5.85 -17.35 19.19
C THR A 193 -5.21 -17.95 20.44
N SER A 194 -6.00 -18.42 21.41
CA SER A 194 -5.47 -19.11 22.61
C SER A 194 -4.80 -20.47 22.32
N GLY A 195 -5.15 -21.12 21.20
CA GLY A 195 -4.53 -22.36 20.76
C GLY A 195 -3.19 -22.21 20.03
N CYS A 196 -2.73 -20.99 19.78
CA CYS A 196 -1.53 -20.69 18.97
C CYS A 196 -0.48 -19.84 19.73
N PRO A 197 0.14 -20.34 20.82
CA PRO A 197 0.97 -19.51 21.70
C PRO A 197 2.25 -18.94 21.05
N LEU A 198 2.73 -19.54 19.95
CA LEU A 198 3.94 -19.08 19.22
C LEU A 198 3.62 -18.17 18.03
N LEU A 199 2.36 -17.75 17.87
CA LEU A 199 1.93 -16.93 16.75
C LEU A 199 2.66 -15.58 16.76
N ARG A 200 3.27 -15.23 15.63
CA ARG A 200 4.00 -13.97 15.42
C ARG A 200 3.24 -13.02 14.51
N ARG A 201 2.62 -13.56 13.45
CA ARG A 201 1.92 -12.80 12.43
C ARG A 201 0.48 -13.27 12.29
N LEU A 202 -0.45 -12.32 12.38
CA LEU A 202 -1.88 -12.55 12.19
C LEU A 202 -2.40 -11.60 11.12
N PHE A 203 -2.94 -12.15 10.04
CA PHE A 203 -3.52 -11.39 8.94
C PHE A 203 -4.97 -11.79 8.73
N LEU A 204 -5.88 -10.81 8.80
CA LEU A 204 -7.32 -10.99 8.65
C LEU A 204 -7.82 -10.10 7.52
N THR A 205 -8.46 -10.66 6.51
CA THR A 205 -9.09 -9.88 5.43
C THR A 205 -10.50 -10.35 5.16
N ARG A 206 -11.48 -9.44 5.25
CA ARG A 206 -12.90 -9.68 4.93
C ARG A 206 -13.48 -10.92 5.65
N CYS A 207 -13.08 -11.14 6.90
CA CYS A 207 -13.57 -12.26 7.71
C CYS A 207 -14.99 -11.99 8.21
N GLU A 208 -15.92 -12.91 7.95
CA GLU A 208 -17.33 -12.77 8.33
C GLU A 208 -17.60 -13.37 9.71
N GLY A 209 -18.38 -12.68 10.54
CA GLY A 209 -18.75 -13.16 11.89
C GLY A 209 -17.89 -12.60 13.01
N LEU A 210 -16.76 -11.96 12.69
CA LEU A 210 -15.95 -11.20 13.64
C LEU A 210 -16.55 -9.80 13.83
N ARG A 211 -17.08 -9.55 15.03
CA ARG A 211 -17.53 -8.21 15.45
C ARG A 211 -16.65 -7.63 16.54
N ASN A 212 -16.15 -8.46 17.45
CA ASN A 212 -15.26 -8.05 18.52
C ASN A 212 -13.98 -8.88 18.41
N ILE A 213 -12.85 -8.21 18.23
CA ILE A 213 -11.53 -8.85 18.17
C ILE A 213 -10.78 -8.44 19.42
N ARG A 214 -10.38 -9.42 20.22
CA ARG A 214 -9.55 -9.22 21.41
C ARG A 214 -8.26 -9.98 21.25
N LEU A 215 -7.16 -9.25 21.18
CA LEU A 215 -5.82 -9.82 21.17
C LEU A 215 -5.22 -9.54 22.56
N SER A 216 -4.94 -10.57 23.33
CA SER A 216 -4.40 -10.44 24.68
C SER A 216 -3.05 -11.13 24.81
N GLU A 217 -2.20 -10.61 25.68
CA GLU A 217 -0.88 -11.17 26.00
C GLU A 217 -0.99 -12.63 26.47
N ALA A 218 -2.07 -12.96 27.20
CA ALA A 218 -2.33 -14.32 27.67
C ALA A 218 -2.57 -15.32 26.52
N ALA A 219 -3.20 -14.87 25.42
CA ALA A 219 -3.47 -15.72 24.26
C ALA A 219 -2.30 -15.72 23.26
N LEU A 220 -1.66 -14.56 23.06
CA LEU A 220 -0.72 -14.31 21.96
C LEU A 220 0.54 -13.58 22.43
N PRO A 221 1.35 -14.17 23.33
CA PRO A 221 2.52 -13.49 23.92
C PRO A 221 3.62 -13.17 22.90
N GLY A 222 3.70 -13.94 21.81
CA GLY A 222 4.72 -13.78 20.75
C GLY A 222 4.30 -12.89 19.58
N LEU A 223 3.08 -12.35 19.57
CA LEU A 223 2.53 -11.65 18.41
C LEU A 223 3.23 -10.30 18.23
N ASN A 224 3.86 -10.11 17.07
CA ASN A 224 4.56 -8.88 16.72
C ASN A 224 3.98 -8.17 15.48
N HIS A 225 3.14 -8.84 14.70
CA HIS A 225 2.57 -8.28 13.48
C HIS A 225 1.08 -8.60 13.36
N PHE A 226 0.26 -7.56 13.24
CA PHE A 226 -1.18 -7.71 13.09
C PHE A 226 -1.74 -6.85 11.96
N GLU A 227 -2.51 -7.46 11.07
CA GLU A 227 -3.21 -6.77 9.99
C GLU A 227 -4.67 -7.19 9.89
N LEU A 228 -5.55 -6.20 9.74
CA LEU A 228 -6.99 -6.36 9.57
C LEU A 228 -7.50 -5.48 8.43
N TYR A 229 -8.06 -6.09 7.39
CA TYR A 229 -8.68 -5.40 6.27
C TYR A 229 -10.14 -5.82 6.12
N ASP A 230 -11.08 -5.01 6.58
CA ASP A 230 -12.52 -5.28 6.42
C ASP A 230 -13.20 -4.13 5.68
N TYR A 231 -13.82 -4.42 4.54
CA TYR A 231 -14.42 -3.38 3.70
C TYR A 231 -15.95 -3.35 3.81
N LYS A 232 -16.54 -4.24 4.62
CA LYS A 232 -17.98 -4.20 4.89
C LYS A 232 -18.23 -3.12 5.95
N LYS A 233 -19.12 -2.17 5.65
CA LYS A 233 -19.61 -1.21 6.65
C LYS A 233 -20.52 -1.94 7.64
N ILE A 234 -19.92 -2.57 8.63
CA ILE A 234 -20.62 -3.14 9.77
C ILE A 234 -20.62 -2.06 10.85
N GLN A 235 -21.78 -1.71 11.40
CA GLN A 235 -21.82 -0.76 12.52
C GLN A 235 -21.36 -1.44 13.82
N GLY A 236 -20.48 -0.76 14.55
CA GLY A 236 -20.06 -1.15 15.90
C GLY A 236 -19.09 -2.33 16.08
N PRO A 237 -18.24 -2.73 15.11
CA PRO A 237 -17.19 -3.69 15.41
C PRO A 237 -16.11 -3.04 16.27
N SER A 238 -15.60 -3.77 17.26
CA SER A 238 -14.60 -3.29 18.21
C SER A 238 -13.33 -4.13 18.16
N ILE A 239 -12.20 -3.48 18.34
CA ILE A 239 -10.90 -4.14 18.43
C ILE A 239 -10.13 -3.67 19.65
N GLU A 240 -9.73 -4.63 20.48
CA GLU A 240 -8.88 -4.45 21.66
C GLU A 240 -7.56 -5.18 21.42
N ILE A 241 -6.45 -4.43 21.43
CA ILE A 241 -5.09 -5.00 21.30
C ILE A 241 -4.34 -4.75 22.60
N ASP A 242 -4.11 -5.82 23.35
CA ASP A 242 -3.36 -5.86 24.61
C ASP A 242 -2.22 -6.87 24.51
N VAL A 243 -1.26 -6.58 23.63
CA VAL A 243 -0.07 -7.42 23.40
C VAL A 243 1.18 -6.55 23.48
N ARG A 244 2.16 -6.97 24.28
CA ARG A 244 3.36 -6.18 24.60
C ARG A 244 4.42 -6.23 23.49
N ASN A 245 4.51 -7.35 22.77
CA ASN A 245 5.52 -7.57 21.73
C ASN A 245 5.10 -7.08 20.34
N ILE A 246 3.98 -6.36 20.24
CA ILE A 246 3.45 -5.86 18.98
C ILE A 246 4.39 -4.78 18.38
N GLU A 247 4.85 -5.01 17.15
CA GLU A 247 5.78 -4.13 16.42
C GLU A 247 5.07 -3.41 15.27
N THR A 248 4.09 -4.07 14.63
CA THR A 248 3.32 -3.52 13.50
C THR A 248 1.84 -3.81 13.64
N VAL A 249 1.02 -2.77 13.48
CA VAL A 249 -0.44 -2.86 13.43
C VAL A 249 -0.94 -2.12 12.19
N SER A 250 -1.76 -2.81 11.38
CA SER A 250 -2.49 -2.18 10.27
C SER A 250 -3.96 -2.55 10.31
N ILE A 251 -4.86 -1.56 10.43
CA ILE A 251 -6.31 -1.77 10.43
C ILE A 251 -6.92 -0.89 9.36
N ALA A 252 -7.73 -1.47 8.48
CA ALA A 252 -8.35 -0.73 7.39
C ALA A 252 -9.79 -1.16 7.08
N GLY A 253 -10.64 -0.16 6.87
CA GLY A 253 -12.05 -0.24 6.56
C GLY A 253 -12.93 -0.55 7.78
N GLY A 254 -14.20 -0.89 7.56
CA GLY A 254 -15.07 -1.51 8.56
C GLY A 254 -15.59 -0.62 9.70
N GLN A 255 -15.17 0.65 9.78
CA GLN A 255 -15.53 1.56 10.89
C GLN A 255 -15.23 0.95 12.27
N TRP A 256 -14.11 0.21 12.37
CA TRP A 256 -13.70 -0.41 13.63
C TRP A 256 -13.47 0.64 14.69
N ILE A 257 -13.99 0.40 15.89
CA ILE A 257 -13.70 1.17 17.09
C ILE A 257 -12.47 0.54 17.72
N CYS A 258 -11.35 1.25 17.64
CA CYS A 258 -10.14 0.83 18.33
C CYS A 258 -10.25 1.28 19.78
N SER A 259 -10.29 0.33 20.71
CA SER A 259 -10.23 0.60 22.14
C SER A 259 -9.04 -0.12 22.75
N HIS A 260 -8.56 0.40 23.86
CA HIS A 260 -7.51 -0.23 24.64
C HIS A 260 -7.98 -0.31 26.09
N ARG A 261 -7.51 -1.32 26.82
CA ARG A 261 -7.61 -1.28 28.28
C ARG A 261 -6.41 -0.51 28.81
N LYS A 262 -6.62 0.34 29.80
CA LYS A 262 -5.58 1.09 30.53
C LYS A 262 -4.47 0.14 31.03
N SER A 263 -3.47 -0.11 30.20
CA SER A 263 -2.32 -0.95 30.50
C SER A 263 -1.09 -0.13 30.16
N GLU A 264 -0.27 0.13 31.19
CA GLU A 264 0.85 1.09 31.18
C GLU A 264 1.98 0.73 30.20
N PHE A 265 1.92 -0.44 29.55
CA PHE A 265 2.99 -0.99 28.70
C PHE A 265 2.56 -1.36 27.28
N LEU A 266 1.33 -1.01 26.91
CA LEU A 266 0.82 -1.22 25.54
C LEU A 266 1.71 -0.51 24.54
N PHE A 267 2.06 -1.18 23.45
CA PHE A 267 2.79 -0.57 22.32
C PHE A 267 4.22 -0.07 22.61
N SER A 268 4.84 -0.52 23.71
CA SER A 268 6.25 -0.19 24.02
C SER A 268 7.27 -0.60 22.95
N ARG A 269 6.91 -1.54 22.05
CA ARG A 269 7.72 -1.99 20.90
C ARG A 269 7.11 -1.61 19.55
N LEU A 270 5.99 -0.90 19.53
CA LEU A 270 5.30 -0.55 18.29
C LEU A 270 6.19 0.37 17.47
N THR A 271 6.46 -0.02 16.24
CA THR A 271 7.30 0.73 15.29
C THR A 271 6.48 1.32 14.14
N SER A 272 5.36 0.66 13.79
CA SER A 272 4.50 1.08 12.69
C SER A 272 3.02 0.90 13.03
N LEU A 273 2.26 1.98 12.90
CA LEU A 273 0.81 1.99 13.07
C LEU A 273 0.13 2.59 11.83
N THR A 274 -0.73 1.81 11.18
CA THR A 274 -1.54 2.25 10.04
C THR A 274 -3.02 2.03 10.35
N LEU A 275 -3.80 3.09 10.29
CA LEU A 275 -5.24 3.06 10.54
C LEU A 275 -5.95 3.71 9.35
N CYS A 276 -6.93 3.03 8.77
CA CYS A 276 -7.70 3.53 7.64
C CYS A 276 -9.20 3.34 7.86
N GLY A 277 -9.98 4.42 7.93
CA GLY A 277 -11.43 4.31 8.15
C GLY A 277 -11.82 3.78 9.54
N VAL A 278 -10.94 3.99 10.53
CA VAL A 278 -11.11 3.57 11.93
C VAL A 278 -11.68 4.74 12.75
N ILE A 279 -12.59 4.45 13.67
CA ILE A 279 -13.13 5.41 14.64
C ILE A 279 -12.21 5.39 15.87
N LEU A 280 -11.58 6.52 16.16
CA LEU A 280 -10.69 6.70 17.30
C LEU A 280 -11.45 7.31 18.47
N SER A 281 -11.25 6.75 19.67
CA SER A 281 -11.70 7.39 20.91
C SER A 281 -10.72 8.47 21.35
N SER A 282 -11.15 9.40 22.22
CA SER A 282 -10.26 10.37 22.85
C SER A 282 -9.06 9.69 23.54
N GLU A 283 -9.31 8.60 24.26
CA GLU A 283 -8.27 7.82 24.95
C GLU A 283 -7.22 7.23 23.98
N SER A 284 -7.60 6.97 22.72
CA SER A 284 -6.66 6.46 21.71
C SER A 284 -5.59 7.49 21.34
N PHE A 285 -5.88 8.79 21.46
CA PHE A 285 -4.91 9.86 21.19
C PHE A 285 -3.88 10.01 22.31
N ASP A 286 -4.30 9.83 23.56
CA ASP A 286 -3.39 9.84 24.70
C ASP A 286 -2.33 8.73 24.56
N LEU A 287 -2.73 7.56 24.05
CA LEU A 287 -1.79 6.48 23.75
C LEU A 287 -0.79 6.81 22.64
N LEU A 288 -1.22 7.49 21.57
CA LEU A 288 -0.31 7.86 20.48
C LEU A 288 0.75 8.86 20.94
N SER A 289 0.37 9.73 21.87
CA SER A 289 1.27 10.74 22.44
C SER A 289 2.22 10.16 23.50
N PHE A 290 1.72 9.35 24.44
CA PHE A 290 2.52 8.92 25.60
C PHE A 290 2.84 7.42 25.64
N GLY A 291 2.09 6.59 24.93
CA GLY A 291 2.17 5.12 25.02
C GLY A 291 3.08 4.45 23.99
N CYS A 292 3.61 5.18 22.99
CA CYS A 292 4.33 4.58 21.85
C CYS A 292 5.75 5.16 21.68
N PRO A 293 6.72 4.82 22.55
CA PRO A 293 8.05 5.43 22.55
C PRO A 293 8.97 5.01 21.39
N THR A 294 8.63 3.94 20.66
CA THR A 294 9.42 3.41 19.53
C THR A 294 8.77 3.63 18.16
N LEU A 295 7.65 4.37 18.12
CA LEU A 295 6.82 4.52 16.93
C LEU A 295 7.54 5.34 15.85
N ALA A 296 8.07 4.66 14.84
CA ALA A 296 8.78 5.31 13.74
C ALA A 296 7.83 5.80 12.64
N SER A 297 6.71 5.11 12.42
CA SER A 297 5.75 5.41 11.35
C SER A 297 4.32 5.41 11.86
N LEU A 298 3.62 6.54 11.70
CA LEU A 298 2.20 6.69 12.00
C LEU A 298 1.45 7.10 10.74
N ALA A 299 0.37 6.39 10.42
CA ALA A 299 -0.47 6.69 9.27
C ALA A 299 -1.96 6.59 9.62
N LEU A 300 -2.69 7.69 9.45
CA LEU A 300 -4.13 7.83 9.72
C LEU A 300 -4.82 8.26 8.42
N TYR A 301 -5.66 7.40 7.85
CA TYR A 301 -6.37 7.64 6.59
C TYR A 301 -7.89 7.57 6.82
N ASN A 302 -8.62 8.65 6.57
CA ASN A 302 -10.07 8.75 6.78
C ASN A 302 -10.53 8.26 8.16
N CYS A 303 -9.70 8.43 9.20
CA CYS A 303 -10.08 8.14 10.57
C CYS A 303 -11.03 9.22 11.10
N SER A 304 -11.96 8.84 11.98
CA SER A 304 -12.95 9.72 12.60
C SER A 304 -12.93 9.62 14.13
N GLY A 305 -13.76 10.42 14.80
CA GLY A 305 -13.84 10.45 16.27
C GLY A 305 -13.05 11.59 16.93
N PHE A 306 -12.52 12.52 16.14
CA PHE A 306 -11.78 13.69 16.60
C PHE A 306 -11.99 14.87 15.65
N GLU A 307 -12.09 16.08 16.23
CA GLU A 307 -12.07 17.34 15.50
C GLU A 307 -10.70 18.04 15.62
N GLU A 308 -9.96 17.73 16.69
CA GLU A 308 -8.63 18.25 17.01
C GLU A 308 -7.63 17.10 17.06
N PHE A 309 -6.50 17.24 16.36
CA PHE A 309 -5.43 16.25 16.34
C PHE A 309 -4.21 16.75 17.13
N HIS A 310 -3.88 16.09 18.23
CA HIS A 310 -2.68 16.38 19.01
C HIS A 310 -1.72 15.19 18.97
N LEU A 311 -0.48 15.44 18.55
CA LEU A 311 0.59 14.46 18.59
C LEU A 311 1.82 15.09 19.24
N SER A 312 2.33 14.47 20.30
CA SER A 312 3.64 14.78 20.85
C SER A 312 4.45 13.51 20.97
N ASN A 313 5.32 13.24 20.00
CA ASN A 313 6.07 11.98 19.97
C ASN A 313 7.47 12.17 19.36
N ASP A 314 8.50 11.88 20.15
CA ASP A 314 9.89 12.09 19.77
C ASP A 314 10.43 11.04 18.80
N SER A 315 9.78 9.88 18.71
CA SER A 315 10.25 8.74 17.91
C SER A 315 9.74 8.73 16.47
N VAL A 316 8.67 9.48 16.19
CA VAL A 316 8.01 9.50 14.87
C VAL A 316 8.91 10.14 13.81
N LYS A 317 9.22 9.35 12.77
CA LYS A 317 10.00 9.77 11.60
C LYS A 317 9.13 9.99 10.37
N SER A 318 8.02 9.26 10.26
CA SER A 318 7.06 9.37 9.17
C SER A 318 5.65 9.52 9.73
N LEU A 319 4.99 10.63 9.38
CA LEU A 319 3.61 10.90 9.77
C LEU A 319 2.74 11.11 8.53
N ASN A 320 1.70 10.32 8.38
CA ASN A 320 0.71 10.46 7.30
C ASN A 320 -0.66 10.71 7.91
N ILE A 321 -1.29 11.82 7.56
CA ILE A 321 -2.67 12.14 7.95
C ILE A 321 -3.42 12.47 6.67
N SER A 322 -4.50 11.74 6.42
CA SER A 322 -5.41 12.05 5.32
C SER A 322 -6.84 11.96 5.81
N THR A 323 -7.66 12.97 5.54
CA THR A 323 -9.09 12.98 5.84
C THR A 323 -9.86 13.49 4.63
N ARG A 324 -10.89 12.76 4.21
CA ARG A 324 -11.85 13.24 3.21
C ARG A 324 -13.23 13.50 3.78
N GLN A 325 -13.62 12.72 4.78
CA GLN A 325 -14.97 12.72 5.36
C GLN A 325 -15.04 13.39 6.74
N THR A 326 -13.89 13.60 7.38
CA THR A 326 -13.80 14.12 8.74
C THR A 326 -13.33 15.56 8.73
N LEU A 327 -14.13 16.43 9.33
CA LEU A 327 -13.81 17.84 9.52
C LEU A 327 -12.75 17.95 10.62
N LEU A 328 -11.51 18.18 10.21
CA LEU A 328 -10.41 18.46 11.12
C LEU A 328 -10.35 19.97 11.34
N LYS A 329 -10.79 20.43 12.52
CA LYS A 329 -10.77 21.85 12.90
C LYS A 329 -9.38 22.31 13.32
N GLY A 330 -8.58 21.40 13.88
CA GLY A 330 -7.22 21.77 14.28
C GLY A 330 -6.23 20.62 14.38
N ALA A 331 -4.95 20.97 14.27
CA ALA A 331 -3.84 20.04 14.42
C ALA A 331 -2.63 20.68 15.12
N THR A 332 -2.11 20.02 16.14
CA THR A 332 -0.88 20.39 16.85
C THR A 332 0.07 19.20 16.89
N ILE A 333 1.22 19.34 16.23
CA ILE A 333 2.17 18.24 16.03
C ILE A 333 3.55 18.65 16.56
N CYS A 334 4.01 17.97 17.61
CA CYS A 334 5.37 18.02 18.13
C CYS A 334 6.09 16.72 17.74
N ALA A 335 6.92 16.78 16.70
CA ALA A 335 7.66 15.62 16.18
C ALA A 335 9.14 16.01 15.90
N PRO A 336 10.01 16.00 16.92
CA PRO A 336 11.37 16.51 16.81
C PRO A 336 12.26 15.73 15.84
N ASN A 337 11.99 14.45 15.56
CA ASN A 337 12.80 13.61 14.68
C ASN A 337 12.12 13.28 13.33
N ILE A 338 11.15 14.10 12.91
CA ILE A 338 10.41 13.89 11.65
C ILE A 338 11.35 13.94 10.43
N LEU A 339 11.11 13.06 9.46
CA LEU A 339 11.78 13.02 8.15
C LEU A 339 10.77 13.18 7.00
N PHE A 340 9.54 12.73 7.22
CA PHE A 340 8.48 12.79 6.22
C PHE A 340 7.13 13.10 6.86
N PHE A 341 6.44 14.09 6.32
CA PHE A 341 5.08 14.44 6.70
C PHE A 341 4.18 14.45 5.46
N PHE A 342 3.07 13.72 5.50
CA PHE A 342 2.02 13.76 4.49
C PHE A 342 0.72 14.22 5.13
N PHE A 343 0.10 15.23 4.51
CA PHE A 343 -1.11 15.86 5.01
C PHE A 343 -2.10 16.06 3.87
N SER A 344 -3.22 15.34 3.88
CA SER A 344 -4.21 15.38 2.80
C SER A 344 -5.62 15.60 3.34
N ILE A 345 -6.18 16.77 3.18
CA ILE A 345 -7.44 17.18 3.81
C ILE A 345 -8.39 17.83 2.78
N SER A 346 -9.69 17.78 3.06
CA SER A 346 -10.71 18.44 2.23
C SER A 346 -10.91 19.91 2.57
N GLN A 347 -10.77 20.29 3.84
CA GLN A 347 -10.88 21.66 4.34
C GLN A 347 -9.66 22.00 5.19
N VAL A 348 -9.09 23.19 5.01
CA VAL A 348 -7.93 23.66 5.79
C VAL A 348 -8.35 23.85 7.25
N PRO A 349 -7.61 23.33 8.24
CA PRO A 349 -7.98 23.47 9.64
C PRO A 349 -7.85 24.94 10.10
N ASP A 350 -8.74 25.35 11.01
CA ASP A 350 -8.72 26.65 11.68
C ASP A 350 -7.43 26.86 12.47
N THR A 351 -6.90 25.79 13.07
CA THR A 351 -5.63 25.84 13.80
C THR A 351 -4.64 24.80 13.28
N PHE A 352 -3.40 25.23 13.05
CA PHE A 352 -2.34 24.32 12.63
C PHE A 352 -1.02 24.76 13.22
N SER A 353 -0.37 23.86 13.98
CA SER A 353 0.97 24.06 14.48
C SER A 353 1.81 22.80 14.30
N PHE A 354 3.07 23.03 13.93
CA PHE A 354 4.04 21.96 13.69
C PHE A 354 5.39 22.39 14.26
N THR A 355 5.90 21.62 15.21
CA THR A 355 7.18 21.84 15.89
C THR A 355 8.08 20.63 15.67
N THR A 356 9.29 20.93 15.21
CA THR A 356 10.34 19.93 15.02
C THR A 356 11.71 20.54 15.35
N THR A 357 12.64 19.72 15.81
CA THR A 357 14.03 20.10 16.14
C THR A 357 15.04 19.29 15.31
N THR A 358 14.57 18.60 14.27
CA THR A 358 15.41 17.76 13.41
C THR A 358 16.46 18.62 12.71
N SER A 359 17.72 18.20 12.79
CA SER A 359 18.81 18.81 12.01
C SER A 359 18.92 18.22 10.60
N LYS A 360 18.16 17.17 10.29
CA LYS A 360 18.15 16.50 8.99
C LYS A 360 17.18 17.20 8.06
N GLU A 361 17.47 17.15 6.76
CA GLU A 361 16.50 17.52 5.75
C GLU A 361 15.25 16.62 5.85
N TRP A 362 14.08 17.24 5.84
CA TRP A 362 12.79 16.55 5.88
C TRP A 362 11.84 17.15 4.86
N ALA A 363 10.84 16.36 4.45
CA ALA A 363 9.90 16.74 3.41
C ALA A 363 8.45 16.75 3.93
N SER A 364 7.66 17.70 3.42
CA SER A 364 6.23 17.80 3.68
C SER A 364 5.45 17.74 2.39
N ASN A 365 4.50 16.83 2.29
CA ASN A 365 3.58 16.70 1.17
C ASN A 365 2.18 17.11 1.64
N VAL A 366 1.73 18.27 1.18
CA VAL A 366 0.41 18.82 1.51
C VAL A 366 -0.50 18.67 0.31
N VAL A 367 -1.66 18.04 0.50
CA VAL A 367 -2.71 17.88 -0.52
C VAL A 367 -3.99 18.50 0.01
N LEU A 368 -4.47 19.55 -0.65
CA LEU A 368 -5.74 20.19 -0.33
C LEU A 368 -6.73 19.91 -1.45
N SER A 369 -7.91 19.40 -1.10
CA SER A 369 -8.94 19.05 -2.10
C SER A 369 -10.28 19.69 -1.75
N SER A 370 -10.71 20.72 -2.48
CA SER A 370 -12.10 21.21 -2.39
C SER A 370 -12.96 20.33 -3.30
N CYS A 371 -13.69 19.36 -2.74
CA CYS A 371 -14.51 18.42 -3.53
C CYS A 371 -16.00 18.78 -3.58
N GLU A 372 -16.46 19.69 -2.71
CA GLU A 372 -17.87 20.02 -2.55
C GLU A 372 -18.16 21.44 -3.05
N GLU A 373 -19.36 21.66 -3.60
CA GLU A 373 -19.85 22.98 -3.92
C GLU A 373 -20.27 23.67 -2.63
N ASP A 374 -19.29 24.32 -2.01
CA ASP A 374 -19.53 25.20 -0.87
C ASP A 374 -19.93 26.60 -1.40
N PRO A 375 -21.21 27.00 -1.28
CA PRO A 375 -21.66 28.32 -1.72
C PRO A 375 -21.05 29.45 -0.87
N ASP A 376 -20.57 29.14 0.34
CA ASP A 376 -19.99 30.08 1.29
C ASP A 376 -18.44 30.03 1.29
N PHE A 377 -17.83 29.42 0.26
CA PHE A 377 -16.36 29.32 0.15
C PHE A 377 -15.68 30.69 0.13
N ASP A 378 -15.08 31.08 1.26
CA ASP A 378 -14.26 32.28 1.37
C ASP A 378 -12.82 32.00 0.92
N VAL A 379 -12.50 32.48 -0.29
CA VAL A 379 -11.19 32.34 -0.92
C VAL A 379 -10.09 33.04 -0.12
N ASN A 380 -10.37 34.20 0.48
CA ASN A 380 -9.39 34.97 1.23
C ASN A 380 -9.06 34.29 2.55
N TRP A 381 -10.08 33.82 3.27
CA TRP A 381 -9.89 33.00 4.45
C TRP A 381 -9.08 31.73 4.13
N TRP A 382 -9.43 31.03 3.04
CA TRP A 382 -8.69 29.86 2.59
C TRP A 382 -7.20 30.14 2.32
N PHE A 383 -6.86 31.29 1.71
CA PHE A 383 -5.47 31.70 1.51
C PHE A 383 -4.73 31.99 2.82
N LEU A 384 -5.39 32.63 3.79
CA LEU A 384 -4.81 32.89 5.12
C LEU A 384 -4.50 31.57 5.85
N GLU A 385 -5.39 30.61 5.78
CA GLU A 385 -5.21 29.31 6.42
C GLU A 385 -4.15 28.45 5.70
N LEU A 386 -4.14 28.43 4.37
CA LEU A 386 -3.06 27.82 3.60
C LEU A 386 -1.70 28.40 4.01
N ARG A 387 -1.63 29.73 4.16
CA ARG A 387 -0.39 30.39 4.59
C ARG A 387 0.04 29.91 5.98
N ARG A 388 -0.89 29.79 6.93
CA ARG A 388 -0.62 29.30 8.29
C ARG A 388 0.00 27.89 8.24
N VAL A 389 -0.59 26.98 7.49
CA VAL A 389 -0.07 25.62 7.30
C VAL A 389 1.32 25.64 6.67
N LEU A 390 1.52 26.39 5.58
CA LEU A 390 2.82 26.46 4.90
C LEU A 390 3.91 27.06 5.78
N LYS A 391 3.60 28.08 6.59
CA LYS A 391 4.55 28.68 7.54
C LYS A 391 5.00 27.68 8.59
N ALA A 392 4.06 26.94 9.17
CA ALA A 392 4.38 25.88 10.14
C ALA A 392 5.31 24.82 9.55
N LEU A 393 5.25 24.59 8.23
CA LEU A 393 6.06 23.61 7.51
C LEU A 393 7.29 24.22 6.81
N SER A 394 7.59 25.50 7.02
CA SER A 394 8.62 26.25 6.30
C SER A 394 10.04 25.70 6.49
N GLY A 395 10.30 24.96 7.57
CA GLY A 395 11.56 24.25 7.81
C GLY A 395 11.74 22.98 6.97
N SER A 396 10.77 22.61 6.12
CA SER A 396 10.79 21.40 5.29
C SER A 396 10.87 21.70 3.80
N ARG A 397 11.21 20.68 3.00
CA ARG A 397 10.99 20.72 1.55
C ARG A 397 9.52 20.47 1.25
N ILE A 398 8.74 21.54 1.08
CA ILE A 398 7.29 21.48 0.87
C ILE A 398 6.95 21.12 -0.59
N SER A 399 6.14 20.08 -0.78
CA SER A 399 5.40 19.80 -2.00
C SER A 399 3.91 20.03 -1.76
N LEU A 400 3.31 20.97 -2.49
CA LEU A 400 1.90 21.34 -2.38
C LEU A 400 1.12 20.83 -3.59
N SER A 401 0.03 20.11 -3.37
CA SER A 401 -0.93 19.71 -4.41
C SER A 401 -2.29 20.30 -4.09
N LEU A 402 -2.84 21.08 -5.03
CA LEU A 402 -4.14 21.71 -4.91
C LEU A 402 -5.10 21.07 -5.91
N ARG A 403 -6.21 20.53 -5.41
CA ARG A 403 -7.34 20.04 -6.21
C ARG A 403 -8.54 20.94 -5.94
N MET A 404 -8.80 21.88 -6.85
CA MET A 404 -9.76 22.97 -6.64
C MET A 404 -11.07 22.72 -7.40
N ASP A 405 -11.77 21.63 -7.09
CA ASP A 405 -13.05 21.28 -7.73
C ASP A 405 -14.25 22.05 -7.12
N GLY A 406 -14.11 22.58 -5.90
CA GLY A 406 -15.12 23.37 -5.18
C GLY A 406 -14.94 24.89 -5.31
N GLY A 407 -15.88 25.67 -4.75
CA GLY A 407 -15.84 27.15 -4.71
C GLY A 407 -16.42 27.89 -5.94
N PRO A 408 -16.55 29.23 -5.86
CA PRO A 408 -17.29 30.05 -6.83
C PRO A 408 -16.61 30.12 -8.21
N GLN A 409 -17.40 30.34 -9.27
CA GLN A 409 -16.90 30.45 -10.66
C GLN A 409 -16.04 31.68 -10.90
N ASP A 410 -16.17 32.70 -10.04
CA ASP A 410 -15.35 33.91 -10.02
C ASP A 410 -14.66 34.04 -8.66
N VAL A 411 -13.39 34.44 -8.65
CA VAL A 411 -12.66 34.80 -7.41
C VAL A 411 -12.64 36.33 -7.32
N PRO A 412 -13.41 36.95 -6.42
CA PRO A 412 -13.16 38.33 -6.06
C PRO A 412 -11.93 38.33 -5.15
N CYS A 413 -10.72 38.31 -5.71
CA CYS A 413 -9.52 38.49 -4.88
C CYS A 413 -9.41 39.99 -4.54
N SER A 414 -10.21 40.42 -3.56
CA SER A 414 -9.92 41.65 -2.82
C SER A 414 -8.67 41.41 -1.98
N ASP A 415 -7.85 42.44 -1.85
CA ASP A 415 -6.48 42.36 -1.36
C ASP A 415 -6.28 41.38 -0.18
N VAL A 416 -5.61 40.26 -0.43
CA VAL A 416 -4.91 39.52 0.62
C VAL A 416 -3.78 40.44 1.08
N VAL A 417 -4.11 41.36 1.98
CA VAL A 417 -3.18 42.32 2.60
C VAL A 417 -2.46 41.55 3.70
N SER A 418 -1.28 41.07 3.39
CA SER A 418 -0.37 40.64 4.43
C SER A 418 1.05 40.97 3.99
N ASP A 419 1.65 41.94 4.67
CA ASP A 419 2.99 42.49 4.40
C ASP A 419 4.14 41.49 4.60
N GLU A 420 3.82 40.28 5.08
CA GLU A 420 4.79 39.24 5.34
C GLU A 420 5.29 38.59 4.03
N PRO A 421 6.52 38.03 4.01
CA PRO A 421 7.05 37.36 2.83
C PRO A 421 6.34 36.02 2.53
N PRO A 422 6.13 35.69 1.24
CA PRO A 422 5.58 34.40 0.83
C PRO A 422 6.45 33.20 1.25
N VAL A 423 5.83 32.04 1.48
CA VAL A 423 6.56 30.80 1.83
C VAL A 423 7.11 30.11 0.57
N VAL A 424 8.39 29.71 0.59
CA VAL A 424 8.98 28.98 -0.54
C VAL A 424 8.45 27.54 -0.57
N VAL A 425 7.97 27.11 -1.74
CA VAL A 425 7.48 25.74 -1.98
C VAL A 425 8.36 25.08 -3.05
N GLN A 426 8.78 23.83 -2.84
CA GLN A 426 9.65 23.15 -3.80
C GLN A 426 8.90 22.77 -5.07
N SER A 427 7.70 22.21 -4.92
CA SER A 427 6.84 21.79 -6.02
C SER A 427 5.38 22.15 -5.74
N LEU A 428 4.70 22.73 -6.72
CA LEU A 428 3.28 23.00 -6.73
C LEU A 428 2.62 22.22 -7.87
N ASN A 429 1.64 21.39 -7.53
CA ASN A 429 0.74 20.77 -8.51
C ASN A 429 -0.63 21.40 -8.34
N PHE A 430 -1.27 21.75 -9.45
CA PHE A 430 -2.61 22.32 -9.46
C PHE A 430 -3.48 21.52 -10.42
N ASP A 431 -4.67 21.15 -9.97
CA ASP A 431 -5.68 20.43 -10.74
C ASP A 431 -7.08 20.98 -10.43
N THR A 432 -7.95 20.98 -11.43
CA THR A 432 -9.37 21.35 -11.33
C THR A 432 -10.16 20.67 -12.43
N ARG A 433 -11.24 19.99 -12.05
CA ARG A 433 -12.23 19.42 -12.99
C ARG A 433 -13.24 20.47 -13.48
N LYS A 434 -13.32 21.63 -12.82
CA LYS A 434 -14.20 22.74 -13.24
C LYS A 434 -13.59 23.53 -14.40
N CYS A 435 -14.41 23.86 -15.39
CA CYS A 435 -14.09 24.86 -16.39
C CYS A 435 -14.07 26.24 -15.72
N ARG A 436 -12.87 26.80 -15.51
CA ARG A 436 -12.67 28.14 -14.93
C ARG A 436 -12.37 29.16 -16.02
N THR A 437 -12.73 30.42 -15.81
CA THR A 437 -12.39 31.52 -16.73
C THR A 437 -10.91 31.87 -16.63
N THR A 438 -10.35 32.52 -17.66
CA THR A 438 -8.97 33.03 -17.61
C THR A 438 -8.78 34.02 -16.46
N SER A 439 -9.79 34.86 -16.18
CA SER A 439 -9.75 35.80 -15.05
C SER A 439 -9.65 35.08 -13.71
N TRP A 440 -10.40 33.98 -13.53
CA TRP A 440 -10.35 33.17 -12.32
C TRP A 440 -8.93 32.66 -12.06
N TYR A 441 -8.27 32.08 -13.08
CA TYR A 441 -6.91 31.59 -12.94
C TYR A 441 -5.92 32.70 -12.60
N LEU A 442 -6.08 33.88 -13.19
CA LEU A 442 -5.19 35.01 -12.97
C LEU A 442 -5.28 35.53 -11.52
N GLU A 443 -6.50 35.76 -11.03
CA GLU A 443 -6.75 36.21 -9.66
C GLU A 443 -6.36 35.15 -8.63
N PHE A 444 -6.72 33.89 -8.88
CA PHE A 444 -6.32 32.78 -8.00
C PHE A 444 -4.81 32.61 -7.94
N THR A 445 -4.11 32.64 -9.08
CA THR A 445 -2.64 32.58 -9.13
C THR A 445 -2.03 33.76 -8.39
N SER A 446 -2.62 34.95 -8.51
CA SER A 446 -2.18 36.14 -7.78
C SER A 446 -2.26 35.96 -6.27
N GLY A 447 -3.43 35.55 -5.75
CA GLY A 447 -3.61 35.25 -4.34
C GLY A 447 -2.67 34.14 -3.86
N LEU A 448 -2.58 33.03 -4.61
CA LEU A 448 -1.73 31.90 -4.28
C LEU A 448 -0.26 32.30 -4.22
N PHE A 449 0.21 33.12 -5.17
CA PHE A 449 1.59 33.56 -5.22
C PHE A 449 1.94 34.63 -4.19
N ARG A 450 0.94 35.32 -3.61
CA ARG A 450 1.13 36.11 -2.37
C ARG A 450 1.35 35.22 -1.15
N VAL A 451 0.74 34.03 -1.13
CA VAL A 451 0.89 33.05 -0.05
C VAL A 451 2.19 32.26 -0.17
N CYS A 452 2.52 31.77 -1.37
CA CYS A 452 3.68 30.90 -1.59
C CYS A 452 4.43 31.19 -2.91
N ARG A 453 5.70 30.79 -2.96
CA ARG A 453 6.58 30.95 -4.12
C ARG A 453 7.10 29.59 -4.55
N PRO A 454 6.42 28.90 -5.49
CA PRO A 454 6.85 27.59 -5.95
C PRO A 454 8.12 27.69 -6.82
N ARG A 455 9.04 26.73 -6.67
CA ARG A 455 10.20 26.58 -7.57
C ARG A 455 9.85 25.77 -8.82
N HIS A 456 8.99 24.77 -8.66
CA HIS A 456 8.51 23.91 -9.73
C HIS A 456 6.98 23.93 -9.75
N VAL A 457 6.38 24.08 -10.93
CA VAL A 457 4.93 24.00 -11.13
C VAL A 457 4.63 22.88 -12.12
N GLY A 458 4.08 21.78 -11.63
CA GLY A 458 3.63 20.65 -12.43
C GLY A 458 2.13 20.67 -12.67
N ASP A 459 1.68 19.79 -13.56
CA ASP A 459 0.27 19.48 -13.73
C ASP A 459 -0.16 18.39 -12.74
N GLY A 460 -1.32 18.54 -12.10
CA GLY A 460 -1.83 17.60 -11.11
C GLY A 460 -2.45 16.31 -11.71
N THR A 461 -2.51 16.18 -13.03
CA THR A 461 -3.02 15.03 -13.79
C THR A 461 -2.17 13.75 -13.74
N LEU A 462 -1.34 13.60 -12.70
CA LEU A 462 -0.40 12.48 -12.48
C LEU A 462 -1.06 11.11 -12.17
N VAL A 463 -2.38 10.97 -12.33
CA VAL A 463 -3.13 9.80 -11.82
C VAL A 463 -3.66 8.85 -12.91
N SER A 464 -3.55 9.16 -14.22
CA SER A 464 -3.92 8.19 -15.27
C SER A 464 -2.69 7.76 -16.09
N GLY A 465 -2.28 6.51 -15.90
CA GLY A 465 -1.06 5.91 -16.47
C GLY A 465 -1.07 5.65 -17.97
N SER A 466 -1.63 6.55 -18.79
CA SER A 466 -1.65 6.39 -20.24
C SER A 466 -1.95 7.71 -20.92
N TYR A 467 -0.94 8.53 -21.23
CA TYR A 467 -0.87 9.33 -22.48
C TYR A 467 0.58 9.71 -22.77
N ARG A 468 1.10 9.32 -23.94
CA ARG A 468 2.22 10.05 -24.58
C ARG A 468 1.61 11.33 -25.17
N ASN A 469 2.31 12.47 -25.08
CA ASN A 469 1.89 13.83 -25.48
C ASN A 469 1.15 14.64 -24.39
N TYR A 470 1.89 15.17 -23.41
CA TYR A 470 1.34 16.13 -22.44
C TYR A 470 1.28 17.54 -23.04
N ARG A 471 0.26 18.32 -22.65
CA ARG A 471 0.16 19.75 -22.93
C ARG A 471 0.29 20.53 -21.63
N LEU A 472 0.65 21.81 -21.73
CA LEU A 472 0.59 22.72 -20.58
C LEU A 472 -0.86 22.84 -20.10
N SER A 473 -1.08 22.76 -18.80
CA SER A 473 -2.39 23.04 -18.22
C SER A 473 -2.75 24.52 -18.39
N GLU A 474 -4.04 24.87 -18.37
CA GLU A 474 -4.49 26.27 -18.42
C GLU A 474 -3.86 27.08 -17.27
N PHE A 475 -3.67 26.47 -16.10
CA PHE A 475 -2.95 27.10 -14.98
C PHE A 475 -1.49 27.44 -15.35
N GLN A 476 -0.74 26.49 -15.94
CA GLN A 476 0.64 26.73 -16.40
C GLN A 476 0.70 27.76 -17.53
N LEU A 477 -0.23 27.72 -18.49
CA LEU A 477 -0.34 28.69 -19.57
C LEU A 477 -0.59 30.11 -19.03
N ASN A 478 -1.44 30.26 -18.02
CA ASN A 478 -1.73 31.56 -17.41
C ASN A 478 -0.51 32.16 -16.71
N ILE A 479 0.31 31.36 -16.03
CA ILE A 479 1.59 31.81 -15.46
C ILE A 479 2.52 32.35 -16.57
N LEU A 480 2.59 31.65 -17.71
CA LEU A 480 3.41 32.08 -18.85
C LEU A 480 2.86 33.36 -19.53
N LEU A 481 1.54 33.48 -19.68
CA LEU A 481 0.87 34.64 -20.27
C LEU A 481 1.06 35.90 -19.43
N ALA A 482 0.87 35.78 -18.12
CA ALA A 482 1.11 36.84 -17.16
C ALA A 482 2.56 37.37 -17.21
N ASN A 483 3.54 36.48 -17.47
CA ASN A 483 4.93 36.90 -17.66
C ASN A 483 5.14 37.70 -18.96
N LYS A 484 4.37 37.45 -20.03
CA LYS A 484 4.53 38.15 -21.32
C LYS A 484 4.08 39.62 -21.27
N SER A 485 3.04 39.94 -20.50
CA SER A 485 2.54 41.32 -20.37
C SER A 485 3.58 42.31 -19.80
N LEU A 486 4.62 41.81 -19.12
CA LEU A 486 5.77 42.59 -18.62
C LEU A 486 6.55 43.32 -19.72
N VAL A 487 6.57 42.78 -20.94
CA VAL A 487 7.34 43.39 -22.04
C VAL A 487 6.59 44.58 -22.66
N THR A 488 5.29 44.75 -22.35
CA THR A 488 4.42 45.68 -23.10
C THR A 488 3.71 46.77 -22.30
N ARG A 489 3.63 46.72 -20.95
CA ARG A 489 2.87 47.74 -20.17
C ARG A 489 3.58 48.19 -18.88
N LYS A 490 3.56 49.51 -18.63
CA LYS A 490 4.20 50.23 -17.49
C LYS A 490 3.51 50.05 -16.13
N PHE A 491 2.35 49.42 -16.05
CA PHE A 491 1.63 49.16 -14.80
C PHE A 491 1.18 47.69 -14.78
N THR A 492 1.77 46.90 -13.89
CA THR A 492 1.37 45.52 -13.63
C THR A 492 0.42 45.50 -12.43
N PRO A 493 -0.85 45.06 -12.58
CA PRO A 493 -1.78 44.97 -11.45
C PRO A 493 -1.45 43.84 -10.45
N TYR A 494 -0.51 42.93 -10.78
CA TYR A 494 -0.20 41.76 -9.97
C TYR A 494 1.23 41.79 -9.43
N PHE A 495 1.35 41.93 -8.10
CA PHE A 495 2.62 42.11 -7.36
C PHE A 495 3.67 41.04 -7.67
N TRP A 496 3.28 39.78 -7.79
CA TRP A 496 4.19 38.66 -8.01
C TRP A 496 4.94 38.68 -9.35
N GLN A 497 4.41 39.39 -10.35
CA GLN A 497 5.02 39.45 -11.68
C GLN A 497 6.33 40.23 -11.67
N GLN A 498 6.47 41.19 -10.74
CA GLN A 498 7.73 41.93 -10.58
C GLN A 498 8.81 41.07 -9.93
N ASP A 499 8.41 40.13 -9.06
CA ASP A 499 9.32 39.24 -8.33
C ASP A 499 9.78 38.03 -9.14
N LEU A 500 9.10 37.68 -10.23
CA LEU A 500 9.46 36.55 -11.08
C LEU A 500 10.56 36.95 -12.08
N GLU A 501 11.74 36.33 -11.98
CA GLU A 501 12.91 36.66 -12.80
C GLU A 501 12.96 35.85 -14.10
N LYS A 502 12.76 34.54 -14.01
CA LYS A 502 12.86 33.61 -15.16
C LYS A 502 11.87 32.47 -15.03
N VAL A 503 11.41 31.99 -16.19
CA VAL A 503 10.59 30.78 -16.32
C VAL A 503 11.23 29.85 -17.34
N HIS A 504 11.45 28.59 -16.96
CA HIS A 504 11.90 27.54 -17.88
C HIS A 504 10.80 26.49 -18.03
N VAL A 505 10.65 25.96 -19.24
CA VAL A 505 9.81 24.80 -19.53
C VAL A 505 10.76 23.66 -19.84
N ASP A 506 10.72 22.59 -19.03
CA ASP A 506 11.58 21.40 -19.17
C ASP A 506 13.08 21.75 -19.30
N GLY A 507 13.56 22.68 -18.47
CA GLY A 507 14.96 23.11 -18.44
C GLY A 507 15.40 24.01 -19.61
N LYS A 508 14.52 24.33 -20.56
CA LYS A 508 14.80 25.29 -21.64
C LYS A 508 14.24 26.67 -21.29
N LEU A 509 15.08 27.69 -21.43
CA LEU A 509 14.64 29.08 -21.31
C LEU A 509 13.65 29.37 -22.44
N VAL A 510 12.43 29.80 -22.09
CA VAL A 510 11.41 30.11 -23.10
C VAL A 510 11.70 31.48 -23.70
N GLN A 511 12.20 31.50 -24.94
CA GLN A 511 12.23 32.72 -25.75
C GLN A 511 10.88 32.84 -26.46
N TYR A 512 10.11 33.87 -26.11
CA TYR A 512 8.71 34.03 -26.48
C TYR A 512 8.55 34.49 -27.94
N THR A 513 8.27 33.58 -28.88
CA THR A 513 7.97 33.95 -30.29
C THR A 513 6.52 33.72 -30.71
N ASP A 514 5.79 32.70 -30.23
CA ASP A 514 4.34 32.56 -30.50
C ASP A 514 3.59 31.77 -29.39
N LEU A 515 2.47 32.30 -28.92
CA LEU A 515 1.62 31.68 -27.88
C LEU A 515 0.72 30.57 -28.44
N SER A 516 0.35 30.69 -29.72
CA SER A 516 -0.45 29.72 -30.46
C SER A 516 0.29 28.40 -30.58
N GLU A 517 1.61 28.49 -30.78
CA GLU A 517 2.51 27.33 -30.82
C GLU A 517 2.61 26.67 -29.45
N LEU A 518 2.85 27.43 -28.37
CA LEU A 518 2.97 26.87 -27.00
C LEU A 518 1.71 26.15 -26.52
N ARG A 519 0.52 26.67 -26.83
CA ARG A 519 -0.76 26.07 -26.44
C ARG A 519 -1.02 24.73 -27.15
N ASN A 520 -0.60 24.64 -28.41
CA ASN A 520 -0.82 23.44 -29.23
C ASN A 520 0.35 22.44 -29.18
N ARG A 521 1.49 22.85 -28.64
CA ARG A 521 2.69 22.01 -28.51
C ARG A 521 2.46 20.87 -27.54
N THR A 522 2.83 19.68 -27.98
CA THR A 522 2.85 18.46 -27.17
C THR A 522 4.27 18.13 -26.76
N TYR A 523 4.42 17.60 -25.55
CA TYR A 523 5.70 17.25 -24.96
C TYR A 523 5.76 15.75 -24.66
N ASP A 524 6.93 15.16 -24.89
CA ASP A 524 7.24 13.78 -24.49
C ASP A 524 7.62 13.76 -23.01
N GLY A 525 6.62 13.54 -22.15
CA GLY A 525 6.78 13.50 -20.69
C GLY A 525 6.05 14.63 -19.97
N ILE A 526 6.02 14.56 -18.64
CA ILE A 526 5.31 15.52 -17.79
C ILE A 526 5.96 16.90 -17.91
N VAL A 527 5.17 17.91 -18.27
CA VAL A 527 5.65 19.28 -18.43
C VAL A 527 5.72 19.98 -17.09
N CYS A 528 6.89 20.55 -16.76
CA CYS A 528 7.10 21.30 -15.52
C CYS A 528 7.64 22.70 -15.79
N LEU A 529 7.00 23.71 -15.17
CA LEU A 529 7.54 25.07 -15.15
C LEU A 529 8.53 25.21 -14.00
N GLN A 530 9.75 25.64 -14.29
CA GLN A 530 10.72 26.05 -13.27
C GLN A 530 10.69 27.57 -13.14
N LEU A 531 10.40 28.07 -11.93
CA LEU A 531 10.29 29.49 -11.62
C LEU A 531 11.50 29.94 -10.80
N LYS A 532 12.17 31.01 -11.26
CA LYS A 532 13.22 31.69 -10.51
C LYS A 532 12.68 33.01 -9.99
N TRP A 533 12.73 33.20 -8.68
CA TRP A 533 12.27 34.43 -8.00
C TRP A 533 13.45 35.35 -7.66
N ARG A 534 13.25 36.67 -7.72
CA ARG A 534 14.29 37.65 -7.34
C ARG A 534 14.74 37.41 -5.90
N GLY A 535 16.06 37.53 -5.68
CA GLY A 535 16.67 37.31 -4.36
C GLY A 535 16.98 35.85 -4.01
N GLN A 536 16.69 34.88 -4.88
CA GLN A 536 17.14 33.49 -4.68
C GLN A 536 18.62 33.30 -5.04
N THR A 537 19.42 32.86 -4.07
CA THR A 537 20.88 32.64 -4.19
C THR A 537 21.25 31.27 -4.75
N SER A 538 20.39 30.25 -4.61
CA SER A 538 20.61 28.89 -5.14
C SER A 538 19.62 28.59 -6.28
N TRP A 539 20.11 28.46 -7.50
CA TRP A 539 19.32 28.08 -8.67
C TRP A 539 20.07 27.00 -9.47
N ASN A 540 19.76 25.73 -9.21
CA ASN A 540 20.30 24.62 -9.99
C ASN A 540 19.33 24.31 -11.13
N CYS A 541 19.68 24.77 -12.34
CA CYS A 541 19.11 24.28 -13.61
C CYS A 541 19.69 22.89 -13.95
N GLU A 542 19.58 21.92 -13.05
CA GLU A 542 19.87 20.54 -13.42
C GLU A 542 18.60 19.91 -13.96
N THR A 543 18.70 19.41 -15.20
CA THR A 543 17.78 18.48 -15.83
C THR A 543 17.80 17.15 -15.08
N GLY A 544 17.44 17.17 -13.80
CA GLY A 544 17.25 15.97 -13.02
C GLY A 544 15.90 15.42 -13.37
N HIS A 545 15.86 14.27 -14.05
CA HIS A 545 14.67 13.43 -14.18
C HIS A 545 13.94 13.38 -12.82
N MET A 546 12.87 14.18 -12.67
CA MET A 546 11.99 14.15 -11.49
C MET A 546 11.16 12.84 -11.42
N SER A 547 11.45 11.87 -12.29
CA SER A 547 10.77 10.58 -12.39
C SER A 547 11.28 9.50 -11.43
N GLY A 548 12.24 9.80 -10.53
CA GLY A 548 12.80 8.81 -9.59
C GLY A 548 12.25 8.89 -8.17
N HIS A 549 12.22 10.09 -7.57
CA HIS A 549 11.98 10.23 -6.12
C HIS A 549 10.56 10.64 -5.73
N ILE A 550 9.84 11.37 -6.60
CA ILE A 550 8.44 11.74 -6.37
C ILE A 550 7.52 10.56 -6.73
N THR A 551 7.86 9.85 -7.80
CA THR A 551 7.18 8.63 -8.25
C THR A 551 7.43 7.44 -7.33
N ALA A 552 8.63 7.15 -6.81
CA ALA A 552 8.78 5.94 -5.97
C ALA A 552 7.99 6.00 -4.65
N LEU A 553 8.01 7.14 -3.94
CA LEU A 553 7.34 7.29 -2.64
C LEU A 553 5.84 7.61 -2.76
N ALA A 554 5.43 8.37 -3.78
CA ALA A 554 4.02 8.52 -4.09
C ALA A 554 3.47 7.27 -4.76
N CYS A 555 4.21 6.52 -5.59
CA CYS A 555 3.75 5.26 -6.16
C CYS A 555 3.66 4.15 -5.12
N PHE A 556 4.35 4.15 -3.97
CA PHE A 556 4.10 3.14 -2.94
C PHE A 556 2.79 3.44 -2.18
N SER A 557 2.52 4.70 -1.81
CA SER A 557 1.25 5.06 -1.17
C SER A 557 0.08 5.11 -2.16
N LEU A 558 0.32 5.52 -3.40
CA LEU A 558 -0.64 5.48 -4.51
C LEU A 558 -0.76 4.09 -5.12
N LEU A 559 0.22 3.16 -5.12
CA LEU A 559 -0.06 1.76 -5.45
C LEU A 559 -0.96 1.18 -4.38
N TYR A 560 -0.73 1.49 -3.11
CA TYR A 560 -1.56 0.96 -2.04
C TYR A 560 -2.98 1.54 -2.09
N MET A 561 -3.09 2.86 -2.29
CA MET A 561 -4.36 3.56 -2.45
C MET A 561 -5.03 3.25 -3.79
N ALA A 562 -4.29 3.01 -4.88
CA ALA A 562 -4.82 2.61 -6.18
C ALA A 562 -5.12 1.12 -6.24
N LEU A 563 -4.43 0.25 -5.52
CA LEU A 563 -4.87 -1.14 -5.33
C LEU A 563 -6.16 -1.14 -4.51
N ALA A 564 -6.26 -0.33 -3.46
CA ALA A 564 -7.49 -0.14 -2.72
C ALA A 564 -8.60 0.48 -3.61
N PHE A 565 -8.30 1.52 -4.41
CA PHE A 565 -9.27 2.18 -5.31
C PHE A 565 -9.63 1.38 -6.55
N ILE A 566 -8.71 0.66 -7.17
CA ILE A 566 -8.97 -0.24 -8.32
C ILE A 566 -9.78 -1.43 -7.83
N VAL A 567 -9.54 -1.94 -6.61
CA VAL A 567 -10.44 -2.92 -5.98
C VAL A 567 -11.82 -2.31 -5.70
N ILE A 568 -11.93 -1.05 -5.31
CA ILE A 568 -13.22 -0.35 -5.11
C ILE A 568 -13.96 -0.16 -6.45
N ILE A 569 -13.30 0.36 -7.49
CA ILE A 569 -13.91 0.66 -8.80
C ILE A 569 -14.22 -0.63 -9.57
N TYR A 570 -13.34 -1.63 -9.54
CA TYR A 570 -13.59 -2.94 -10.18
C TYR A 570 -14.74 -3.70 -9.50
N GLN A 571 -15.09 -3.37 -8.24
CA GLN A 571 -16.22 -3.98 -7.54
C GLN A 571 -17.54 -3.22 -7.69
N GLU A 572 -17.50 -1.90 -7.91
CA GLU A 572 -18.70 -1.13 -8.31
C GLU A 572 -19.11 -1.36 -9.76
N LEU A 573 -18.17 -1.73 -10.65
CA LEU A 573 -18.46 -2.07 -12.05
C LEU A 573 -18.93 -3.53 -12.26
N VAL A 574 -18.88 -4.38 -11.23
CA VAL A 574 -19.21 -5.82 -11.29
C VAL A 574 -20.45 -6.18 -10.45
N ASN A 575 -21.05 -5.21 -9.75
CA ASN A 575 -22.45 -5.28 -9.30
C ASN A 575 -23.33 -4.52 -10.28
#